data_AF-A0A6J4GPM8-F1
#
_entry.id   AF-A0A6J4GPM8-F1
#
_cell.length_a   1.000
_cell.length_b   1.000
_cell.length_c   1.000
_cell.angle_alpha   90.00
_cell.angle_beta   90.00
_cell.angle_gamma   90.00
#
_symmetry.space_group_name_H-M   'P 1'
#
loop_
_entity.id
_entity.type
_entity.pdbx_description
1 polymer ?
#
loop_
_entity_poly.entity_id
_entity_poly.type
_entity_poly.pdbx_seq_one_letter_code
_entity_poly.pdbx_strand_id
1 'polypeptide(L)'
;MAEYIRNGAKLKCSAGELETNLIVTNSKKVLIQNEAAANETDNTIIKNIPVFGPCKLQPNGSNFFPCNTKPATLQWQACKSDVNIGGTKAAIDTSFISCSVGGIIKPVDSGQK
;
A
#
# COMPACT_ATOMS: atom_id res chain seq x y z
N MET A 1 0.10 -2.34 19.48
CA MET A 1 0.68 -1.01 19.16
C MET A 1 0.61 -0.86 17.66
N ALA A 2 0.24 0.29 17.13
CA ALA A 2 0.25 0.51 15.69
C ALA A 2 1.68 0.80 15.23
N GLU A 3 2.19 -0.02 14.32
CA GLU A 3 3.52 0.12 13.73
C GLU A 3 3.46 0.93 12.44
N TYR A 4 4.50 1.70 12.14
CA TYR A 4 4.53 2.49 10.91
C TYR A 4 5.05 1.64 9.76
N ILE A 5 4.36 1.67 8.63
CA ILE A 5 4.85 0.99 7.44
C ILE A 5 5.99 1.80 6.84
N ARG A 6 7.11 1.14 6.56
CA ARG A 6 8.26 1.75 5.86
C ARG A 6 8.38 1.26 4.42
N ASN A 7 9.30 1.87 3.69
CA ASN A 7 9.77 1.34 2.41
C ASN A 7 10.14 -0.15 2.55
N GLY A 8 9.74 -0.95 1.58
CA GLY A 8 9.95 -2.40 1.60
C GLY A 8 8.93 -3.20 2.42
N ALA A 9 7.98 -2.55 3.11
CA ALA A 9 6.90 -3.22 3.83
C ALA A 9 6.10 -4.18 2.95
N LYS A 10 5.69 -5.33 3.49
CA LYS A 10 4.90 -6.30 2.73
C LYS A 10 3.41 -5.97 2.81
N LEU A 11 2.79 -5.89 1.65
CA LEU A 11 1.36 -5.69 1.47
C LEU A 11 0.74 -6.97 0.89
N LYS A 12 -0.50 -7.23 1.28
CA LYS A 12 -1.30 -8.33 0.77
C LYS A 12 -2.70 -7.84 0.41
N CYS A 13 -3.13 -8.19 -0.79
CA CYS A 13 -4.48 -7.95 -1.25
C CYS A 13 -5.34 -9.19 -0.99
N SER A 14 -6.56 -9.01 -0.47
CA SER A 14 -7.50 -10.12 -0.31
C SER A 14 -7.99 -10.71 -1.64
N ALA A 15 -7.86 -9.96 -2.73
CA ALA A 15 -8.29 -10.36 -4.07
C ALA A 15 -7.13 -10.73 -5.01
N GLY A 16 -5.89 -10.36 -4.65
CA GLY A 16 -4.69 -10.71 -5.39
C GLY A 16 -4.07 -11.99 -4.83
N GLU A 17 -3.37 -12.74 -5.69
CA GLU A 17 -2.67 -13.96 -5.25
C GLU A 17 -1.23 -13.71 -4.82
N LEU A 18 -0.65 -12.56 -5.17
CA LEU A 18 0.74 -12.25 -4.84
C LEU A 18 0.83 -11.22 -3.72
N GLU A 19 1.86 -11.38 -2.90
CA GLU A 19 2.30 -10.39 -1.92
C GLU A 19 3.26 -9.43 -2.62
N THR A 20 3.26 -8.16 -2.20
CA THR A 20 4.15 -7.15 -2.82
C THR A 20 4.79 -6.26 -1.77
N ASN A 21 5.87 -5.59 -2.16
CA ASN A 21 6.57 -4.66 -1.31
C ASN A 21 6.14 -3.23 -1.63
N LEU A 22 5.81 -2.46 -0.59
CA LEU A 22 5.53 -1.04 -0.71
C LEU A 22 6.81 -0.29 -1.08
N ILE A 23 6.72 0.52 -2.12
CA ILE A 23 7.78 1.41 -2.59
C ILE A 23 7.43 2.82 -2.11
N VAL A 24 8.21 3.36 -1.18
CA VAL A 24 8.02 4.74 -0.73
C VAL A 24 8.89 5.63 -1.62
N THR A 25 8.27 6.26 -2.62
CA THR A 25 8.99 7.17 -3.51
C THR A 25 9.33 8.50 -2.84
N ASN A 26 8.77 8.74 -1.64
CA ASN A 26 8.83 10.00 -0.94
C ASN A 26 9.95 10.04 0.11
N SER A 27 11.18 9.78 -0.33
CA SER A 27 12.39 9.63 0.50
C SER A 27 12.88 10.89 1.23
N LYS A 28 12.21 12.04 1.07
CA LYS A 28 12.62 13.32 1.68
C LYS A 28 11.81 13.77 2.90
N LYS A 29 10.76 13.03 3.31
CA LYS A 29 9.78 13.55 4.27
C LYS A 29 9.98 13.11 5.72
N VAL A 30 10.00 11.80 6.02
CA VAL A 30 10.31 11.26 7.36
C VAL A 30 10.98 9.90 7.20
N LEU A 31 12.11 9.71 7.89
CA LEU A 31 12.85 8.45 7.93
C LEU A 31 12.57 7.76 9.27
N ILE A 32 12.05 6.54 9.22
CA ILE A 32 11.90 5.66 10.38
C ILE A 32 12.95 4.56 10.25
N GLN A 33 13.84 4.44 11.24
CA GLN A 33 14.97 3.50 11.21
C GLN A 33 15.84 3.60 9.94
N ASN A 34 16.17 4.83 9.50
CA ASN A 34 16.92 5.14 8.27
C ASN A 34 16.20 4.82 6.95
N GLU A 35 14.93 4.39 6.96
CA GLU A 35 14.14 4.18 5.76
C GLU A 35 12.94 5.11 5.66
N ALA A 36 12.55 5.46 4.43
CA ALA A 36 11.42 6.35 4.19
C ALA A 36 10.13 5.71 4.68
N ALA A 37 9.41 6.43 5.52
CA ALA A 37 8.15 5.97 6.07
C ALA A 37 6.99 6.29 5.12
N ALA A 38 6.06 5.35 5.03
CA ALA A 38 4.89 5.46 4.18
C ALA A 38 3.86 6.43 4.75
N ASN A 39 3.24 7.20 3.87
CA ASN A 39 2.15 8.09 4.24
C ASN A 39 0.94 7.89 3.33
N GLU A 40 -0.14 8.60 3.59
CA GLU A 40 -1.35 8.52 2.77
C GLU A 40 -1.15 8.94 1.29
N THR A 41 -0.06 9.63 0.97
CA THR A 41 0.30 10.03 -0.41
C THR A 41 1.02 8.93 -1.18
N ASP A 42 1.49 7.88 -0.50
CA ASP A 42 2.05 6.67 -1.12
C ASP A 42 0.93 5.71 -1.56
N ASN A 43 -0.02 6.24 -2.31
CA ASN A 43 -1.26 5.58 -2.74
C ASN A 43 -1.29 5.30 -4.25
N THR A 44 -0.22 5.63 -4.96
CA THR A 44 -0.15 5.47 -6.42
C THR A 44 0.20 4.04 -6.78
N ILE A 45 -0.69 3.37 -7.52
CA ILE A 45 -0.44 2.01 -7.99
C ILE A 45 0.60 2.03 -9.12
N ILE A 46 1.38 0.96 -9.25
CA ILE A 46 2.57 0.81 -10.13
C ILE A 46 3.79 1.57 -9.60
N LYS A 47 3.60 2.78 -9.06
CA LYS A 47 4.70 3.61 -8.55
C LYS A 47 5.06 3.29 -7.10
N ASN A 48 4.08 3.36 -6.21
CA ASN A 48 4.25 3.09 -4.78
C ASN A 48 3.79 1.68 -4.41
N ILE A 49 2.68 1.23 -4.99
CA ILE A 49 2.11 -0.07 -4.70
C ILE A 49 2.17 -0.90 -5.98
N PRO A 50 3.10 -1.87 -6.07
CA PRO A 50 3.17 -2.75 -7.22
C PRO A 50 1.90 -3.62 -7.33
N VAL A 51 1.68 -4.17 -8.52
CA VAL A 51 0.50 -5.00 -8.79
C VAL A 51 0.60 -6.33 -8.04
N PHE A 52 -0.49 -6.75 -7.39
CA PHE A 52 -0.60 -8.01 -6.64
C PHE A 52 -0.86 -9.24 -7.54
N GLY A 53 -0.50 -9.13 -8.82
CA GLY A 53 -0.81 -10.12 -9.84
C GLY A 53 -2.30 -10.15 -10.22
N PRO A 54 -2.79 -11.27 -10.75
CA PRO A 54 -4.18 -11.42 -11.21
C PRO A 54 -5.19 -11.19 -10.09
N CYS A 55 -6.17 -10.32 -10.33
CA CYS A 55 -7.24 -10.02 -9.38
C CYS A 55 -8.42 -10.99 -9.59
N LYS A 56 -8.73 -11.81 -8.58
CA LYS A 56 -9.87 -12.75 -8.61
C LYS A 56 -11.23 -12.05 -8.76
N LEU A 57 -11.31 -10.77 -8.36
CA LEU A 57 -12.52 -9.96 -8.47
C LEU A 57 -12.71 -9.29 -9.84
N GLN A 58 -11.72 -9.34 -10.74
CA GLN A 58 -11.87 -8.92 -12.13
C GLN A 58 -11.63 -10.10 -13.08
N PRO A 59 -12.64 -10.98 -13.24
CA PRO A 59 -12.61 -11.95 -14.32
C PRO A 59 -12.73 -11.21 -15.66
N ASN A 60 -11.74 -11.33 -16.55
CA ASN A 60 -11.84 -10.85 -17.92
C ASN A 60 -11.80 -12.07 -18.85
N GLY A 61 -12.95 -12.74 -18.97
CA GLY A 61 -13.06 -14.02 -19.68
C GLY A 61 -12.28 -15.13 -18.97
N SER A 62 -11.42 -15.85 -19.70
CA SER A 62 -10.60 -16.97 -19.17
C SER A 62 -9.32 -16.54 -18.44
N ASN A 63 -9.04 -15.24 -18.36
CA ASN A 63 -7.85 -14.69 -17.71
C ASN A 63 -8.24 -13.68 -16.62
N PHE A 64 -7.48 -13.64 -15.54
CA PHE A 64 -7.61 -12.62 -14.50
C PHE A 64 -6.76 -11.42 -14.88
N PHE A 65 -7.35 -10.22 -14.92
CA PHE A 65 -6.57 -9.01 -15.17
C PHE A 65 -5.63 -8.76 -13.99
N PRO A 66 -4.37 -8.34 -14.22
CA PRO A 66 -3.54 -7.90 -13.12
C PRO A 66 -4.23 -6.73 -12.43
N CYS A 67 -4.30 -6.78 -11.10
CA CYS A 67 -4.90 -5.75 -10.26
C CYS A 67 -4.27 -4.40 -10.64
N ASN A 68 -5.06 -3.52 -11.29
CA ASN A 68 -4.66 -2.22 -11.84
C ASN A 68 -3.64 -2.24 -13.00
N THR A 69 -4.17 -2.44 -14.21
CA THR A 69 -3.50 -2.03 -15.46
C THR A 69 -3.51 -0.51 -15.71
N LYS A 70 -4.09 0.28 -14.80
CA LYS A 70 -4.03 1.75 -14.84
C LYS A 70 -3.42 2.31 -13.56
N PRO A 71 -2.59 3.36 -13.65
CA PRO A 71 -2.15 4.11 -12.48
C PRO A 71 -3.35 4.81 -11.86
N ALA A 72 -3.97 4.14 -10.89
CA ALA A 72 -5.01 4.71 -10.05
C ALA A 72 -4.37 5.14 -8.72
N THR A 73 -4.66 6.37 -8.32
CA THR A 73 -4.42 6.85 -6.97
C THR A 73 -5.50 6.26 -6.07
N LEU A 74 -5.13 5.31 -5.22
CA LEU A 74 -6.03 4.77 -4.19
C LEU A 74 -6.06 5.72 -2.99
N GLN A 75 -6.80 5.43 -1.92
CA GLN A 75 -6.67 6.19 -0.68
C GLN A 75 -6.39 5.24 0.47
N TRP A 76 -5.36 5.58 1.26
CA TRP A 76 -5.10 4.89 2.50
C TRP A 76 -6.16 5.30 3.53
N GLN A 77 -6.79 4.29 4.13
CA GLN A 77 -7.73 4.44 5.21
C GLN A 77 -7.11 3.98 6.53
N ALA A 78 -7.66 4.46 7.65
CA ALA A 78 -7.12 4.21 8.98
C ALA A 78 -5.64 4.62 9.15
N CYS A 79 -5.24 5.72 8.50
CA CYS A 79 -3.95 6.36 8.74
C CYS A 79 -3.92 7.02 10.12
N LYS A 80 -2.73 7.06 10.73
CA LYS A 80 -2.54 7.70 12.03
C LYS A 80 -2.50 9.21 11.85
N SER A 81 -3.49 9.92 12.40
CA SER A 81 -3.53 11.39 12.36
C SER A 81 -2.60 12.04 13.41
N ASP A 82 -2.13 11.24 14.37
CA ASP A 82 -1.24 11.67 15.44
C ASP A 82 0.20 11.90 14.97
N VAL A 83 0.59 11.24 13.87
CA VAL A 83 1.94 11.35 13.29
C VAL A 83 1.86 11.83 11.86
N ASN A 84 2.54 12.93 11.58
CA ASN A 84 2.54 13.59 10.28
C ASN A 84 3.86 13.33 9.55
N ILE A 85 3.81 12.60 8.45
CA ILE A 85 4.96 12.24 7.61
C ILE A 85 5.06 13.19 6.43
N GLY A 86 5.72 14.31 6.70
CA GLY A 86 5.92 15.43 5.77
C GLY A 86 4.61 16.06 5.30
N GLY A 87 3.79 16.43 6.28
CA GLY A 87 2.56 17.19 6.10
C GLY A 87 1.30 16.35 5.94
N THR A 88 1.42 15.02 5.82
CA THR A 88 0.29 14.11 5.64
C THR A 88 0.33 12.95 6.64
N LYS A 89 -0.78 12.26 6.84
CA LYS A 89 -0.94 11.23 7.86
C LYS A 89 -0.05 10.02 7.58
N ALA A 90 0.59 9.50 8.63
CA ALA A 90 1.39 8.29 8.56
C ALA A 90 0.52 7.05 8.29
N ALA A 91 0.94 6.22 7.35
CA ALA A 91 0.34 4.91 7.16
C ALA A 91 0.88 3.94 8.23
N ILE A 92 0.02 3.09 8.78
CA ILE A 92 0.34 2.13 9.84
C ILE A 92 -0.09 0.71 9.44
N ASP A 93 0.35 -0.31 10.17
CA ASP A 93 0.00 -1.71 9.90
C ASP A 93 -1.53 -1.96 9.86
N THR A 94 -2.28 -1.19 10.65
CA THR A 94 -3.75 -1.26 10.68
C THR A 94 -4.40 -0.49 9.52
N SER A 95 -3.63 0.33 8.80
CA SER A 95 -4.13 1.05 7.65
C SER A 95 -4.45 0.07 6.53
N PHE A 96 -5.47 0.37 5.73
CA PHE A 96 -5.88 -0.47 4.63
C PHE A 96 -6.28 0.36 3.44
N ILE A 97 -6.21 -0.23 2.26
CA ILE A 97 -6.62 0.41 1.02
C ILE A 97 -7.73 -0.41 0.39
N SER A 98 -8.83 0.24 0.07
CA SER A 98 -9.91 -0.34 -0.73
C SER A 98 -9.70 0.01 -2.21
N CYS A 99 -9.53 -1.01 -3.04
CA CYS A 99 -9.54 -0.85 -4.49
C CYS A 99 -10.99 -0.66 -4.99
N SER A 100 -11.19 0.09 -6.09
CA SER A 100 -12.50 0.32 -6.70
C SER A 100 -13.21 -0.97 -7.16
N VAL A 101 -12.45 -2.05 -7.32
CA VAL A 101 -12.96 -3.39 -7.64
C VAL A 101 -13.64 -4.07 -6.43
N GLY A 102 -13.32 -3.63 -5.20
CA GLY A 102 -13.76 -4.26 -3.95
C GLY A 102 -12.66 -5.07 -3.23
N GLY A 103 -11.43 -5.11 -3.77
CA GLY A 103 -10.29 -5.72 -3.10
C GLY A 103 -9.80 -4.86 -1.93
N ILE A 104 -9.48 -5.49 -0.80
CA ILE A 104 -8.90 -4.82 0.37
C ILE A 104 -7.43 -5.20 0.47
N ILE A 105 -6.56 -4.20 0.45
CA ILE A 105 -5.11 -4.33 0.60
C ILE A 105 -4.76 -3.95 2.04
N LYS A 106 -4.02 -4.83 2.72
CA LYS A 106 -3.53 -4.60 4.07
C LYS A 106 -2.03 -4.86 4.16
N PRO A 107 -1.29 -4.11 4.99
CA PRO A 107 0.06 -4.46 5.38
C PRO A 107 0.03 -5.79 6.15
N VAL A 108 0.96 -6.67 5.82
CA VAL A 108 1.22 -7.91 6.56
C VAL A 108 2.49 -7.76 7.37
N ASP A 109 3.44 -6.97 6.86
CA ASP A 109 4.70 -6.69 7.52
C ASP A 109 4.99 -5.20 7.40
N SER A 110 5.14 -4.53 8.54
CA SER A 110 5.45 -3.11 8.65
C SER A 110 6.82 -2.77 8.07
N GLY A 111 7.64 -3.78 7.81
CA GLY A 111 9.05 -3.65 7.48
C GLY A 111 9.91 -3.39 8.71
N GLN A 112 9.36 -2.95 9.85
CA GLN A 112 10.09 -2.64 11.06
C GLN A 112 10.52 -3.93 11.77
N LYS A 113 11.80 -4.29 11.65
CA LYS A 113 12.43 -5.39 12.38
C LYS A 113 13.74 -4.89 12.96
#